data_AF-A0AAD6CVF1-F1
#
_entry.id   AF-A0AAD6CVF1-F1
#
_cell.length_a   1.000
_cell.length_b   1.000
_cell.length_c   1.000
_cell.angle_alpha   90.00
_cell.angle_beta   90.00
_cell.angle_gamma   90.00
#
_symmetry.space_group_name_H-M   'P 1'
#
loop_
_entity.id
_entity.type
_entity.pdbx_description
1 polymer ?
#
loop_
_entity_poly.entity_id
_entity_poly.type
_entity_poly.pdbx_seq_one_letter_code
_entity_poly.pdbx_strand_id
1 'polypeptide(L)'
;MRDTPLRSVYRLYELYVTNHYALMGWETEYFFYQPKWSLKDIPDPKDTDPLRYAIIASVIEELQESTNWRLGLGLRRNGQHVYRETDDAPWPPFTPEELPAWTANVPAIDKDLLKKFVPSSFLDSDGNLVLEKDGKSPNFAKRNVITNTGWLYTI
;
A
#
# COMPACT_ATOMS: atom_id res chain seq x y z
N MET A 1 7.65 11.42 20.79
CA MET A 1 8.09 11.32 19.37
C MET A 1 6.84 11.37 18.51
N ARG A 2 6.75 12.26 17.51
CA ARG A 2 5.57 12.34 16.63
C ARG A 2 5.61 11.20 15.61
N ASP A 3 4.45 10.65 15.25
CA ASP A 3 4.36 9.65 14.21
C ASP A 3 4.60 10.25 12.81
N THR A 4 4.91 9.40 11.83
CA THR A 4 5.31 9.81 10.47
C THR A 4 4.68 8.89 9.43
N PRO A 5 4.46 9.36 8.18
CA PRO A 5 3.89 8.52 7.13
C PRO A 5 4.73 7.28 6.84
N LEU A 6 6.06 7.38 6.88
CA LEU A 6 6.93 6.23 6.70
C LEU A 6 6.71 5.15 7.77
N ARG A 7 6.53 5.52 9.05
CA ARG A 7 6.25 4.55 10.12
C ARG A 7 4.89 3.86 9.95
N SER A 8 3.89 4.58 9.46
CA SER A 8 2.59 3.99 9.12
C SER A 8 2.72 2.95 8.00
N VAL A 9 3.52 3.25 6.97
CA VAL A 9 3.85 2.28 5.91
C VAL A 9 4.57 1.05 6.48
N TYR A 10 5.50 1.21 7.42
CA TYR A 10 6.13 0.06 8.09
C TYR A 10 5.14 -0.78 8.90
N ARG A 11 4.14 -0.17 9.54
CA ARG A 11 3.06 -0.90 10.20
C ARG A 11 2.20 -1.67 9.19
N LEU A 12 1.85 -1.07 8.06
CA LEU A 12 1.17 -1.78 6.98
C LEU A 12 1.99 -2.97 6.47
N TYR A 13 3.31 -2.80 6.27
CA TYR A 13 4.23 -3.90 5.97
C TYR A 13 4.15 -5.02 7.00
N GLU A 14 4.21 -4.70 8.30
CA GLU A 14 4.09 -5.69 9.39
C GLU A 14 2.76 -6.44 9.32
N LEU A 15 1.66 -5.74 9.04
CA LEU A 15 0.33 -6.36 8.90
C LEU A 15 0.28 -7.33 7.71
N TYR A 16 0.94 -7.01 6.60
CA TYR A 16 1.05 -7.89 5.43
C TYR A 16 1.81 -9.17 5.76
N VAL A 17 3.00 -9.06 6.36
CA VAL A 17 3.84 -10.23 6.66
C VAL A 17 3.33 -11.07 7.82
N THR A 18 2.48 -10.51 8.69
CA THR A 18 1.86 -11.22 9.81
C THR A 18 0.43 -11.68 9.54
N ASN A 19 -0.11 -11.47 8.34
CA ASN A 19 -1.46 -11.89 7.94
C ASN A 19 -2.58 -11.27 8.83
N HIS A 20 -2.38 -10.06 9.34
CA HIS A 20 -3.37 -9.32 10.15
C HIS A 20 -4.16 -8.32 9.30
N TYR A 21 -4.74 -8.81 8.21
CA TYR A 21 -5.39 -7.98 7.19
C TYR A 21 -6.55 -7.10 7.72
N ALA A 22 -7.30 -7.54 8.73
CA ALA A 22 -8.37 -6.75 9.33
C ALA A 22 -7.89 -5.41 9.92
N LEU A 23 -6.65 -5.35 10.42
CA LEU A 23 -6.05 -4.13 10.97
C LEU A 23 -5.52 -3.20 9.87
N MET A 24 -5.37 -3.67 8.63
CA MET A 24 -4.88 -2.82 7.53
C MET A 24 -5.87 -1.71 7.20
N GLY A 25 -7.18 -2.00 7.27
CA GLY A 25 -8.20 -0.98 7.06
C GLY A 25 -8.05 0.18 8.05
N TRP A 26 -7.75 -0.14 9.31
CA TRP A 26 -7.62 0.84 10.40
C TRP A 26 -6.36 1.70 10.22
N GLU A 27 -5.24 1.07 9.87
CA GLU A 27 -3.99 1.80 9.61
C GLU A 27 -4.08 2.65 8.33
N THR A 28 -4.78 2.16 7.31
CA THR A 28 -5.03 2.90 6.05
C THR A 28 -5.92 4.11 6.30
N GLU A 29 -7.00 3.95 7.07
CA GLU A 29 -7.89 5.02 7.48
C GLU A 29 -7.13 6.05 8.33
N TYR A 30 -6.33 5.59 9.29
CA TYR A 30 -5.48 6.45 10.10
C TYR A 30 -4.53 7.29 9.22
N PHE A 31 -3.86 6.67 8.25
CA PHE A 31 -2.98 7.36 7.29
C PHE A 31 -3.76 8.40 6.47
N PHE A 32 -4.92 8.02 5.94
CA PHE A 32 -5.77 8.89 5.12
C PHE A 32 -6.15 10.16 5.90
N TYR A 33 -6.55 10.03 7.17
CA TYR A 33 -6.92 11.16 8.02
C TYR A 33 -5.75 11.96 8.62
N GLN A 34 -4.51 11.76 8.14
CA GLN A 34 -3.40 12.67 8.41
C GLN A 34 -3.27 13.72 7.30
N PRO A 35 -3.83 14.94 7.42
CA PRO A 35 -3.90 15.90 6.31
C PRO A 35 -2.54 16.44 5.87
N LYS A 36 -1.51 16.29 6.71
CA LYS A 36 -0.14 16.76 6.46
C LYS A 36 0.76 15.68 5.86
N TRP A 37 0.25 14.47 5.66
CA TRP A 37 1.04 13.34 5.18
C TRP A 37 0.83 13.15 3.68
N SER A 38 1.63 13.83 2.85
CA SER A 38 1.62 13.57 1.42
C SER A 38 2.40 12.29 1.10
N LEU A 39 1.89 11.51 0.14
CA LEU A 39 2.57 10.31 -0.32
C LEU A 39 3.89 10.65 -1.00
N LYS A 40 3.92 11.64 -1.89
CA LYS A 40 5.12 12.03 -2.64
C LYS A 40 6.30 12.48 -1.79
N ASP A 41 6.01 12.95 -0.58
CA ASP A 41 7.01 13.46 0.37
C ASP A 41 7.56 12.37 1.30
N ILE A 42 7.10 11.11 1.15
CA ILE A 42 7.66 9.99 1.92
C ILE A 42 9.12 9.76 1.49
N PRO A 43 10.10 9.94 2.40
CA PRO A 43 11.50 9.79 2.05
C PRO A 43 11.82 8.33 1.76
N ASP A 44 12.76 8.12 0.84
CA ASP A 44 13.31 6.80 0.56
C ASP A 44 14.00 6.23 1.82
N PRO A 45 13.51 5.11 2.39
CA PRO A 45 14.13 4.51 3.56
C PRO A 45 15.50 3.89 3.27
N LYS A 46 15.82 3.63 1.98
CA LYS A 46 17.02 2.87 1.56
C LYS A 46 17.18 1.59 2.36
N ASP A 47 16.09 0.85 2.47
CA ASP A 47 16.02 -0.31 3.34
C ASP A 47 16.98 -1.41 2.86
N THR A 48 17.82 -1.90 3.76
CA THR A 48 18.86 -2.87 3.43
C THR A 48 18.32 -4.28 3.20
N ASP A 49 17.10 -4.56 3.66
CA ASP A 49 16.42 -5.82 3.40
C ASP A 49 15.63 -5.70 2.08
N PRO A 50 16.04 -6.41 1.00
CA PRO A 50 15.40 -6.28 -0.30
C PRO A 50 13.94 -6.77 -0.31
N LEU A 51 13.57 -7.73 0.53
CA LEU A 51 12.19 -8.23 0.63
C LEU A 51 11.31 -7.17 1.28
N ARG A 52 11.77 -6.60 2.40
CA ARG A 52 11.05 -5.53 3.08
C ARG A 52 10.96 -4.27 2.22
N TYR A 53 12.04 -3.91 1.54
CA TYR A 53 12.07 -2.73 0.68
C TYR A 53 11.06 -2.83 -0.48
N ALA A 54 11.01 -4.00 -1.13
CA ALA A 54 10.06 -4.28 -2.19
C ALA A 54 8.61 -4.18 -1.70
N ILE A 55 8.29 -4.77 -0.54
CA ILE A 55 6.93 -4.71 0.01
C ILE A 55 6.56 -3.27 0.39
N ILE A 56 7.45 -2.51 1.03
CA ILE A 56 7.20 -1.11 1.39
C ILE A 56 6.91 -0.26 0.14
N ALA A 57 7.67 -0.44 -0.93
CA ALA A 57 7.41 0.25 -2.19
C ALA A 57 6.03 -0.10 -2.77
N SER A 58 5.64 -1.39 -2.74
CA SER A 58 4.32 -1.84 -3.19
C SER A 58 3.18 -1.32 -2.31
N VAL A 59 3.37 -1.27 -1.00
CA VAL A 59 2.41 -0.69 -0.04
C VAL A 59 2.17 0.78 -0.35
N ILE A 60 3.21 1.57 -0.59
CA ILE A 60 3.06 3.00 -0.91
C ILE A 60 2.29 3.20 -2.21
N GLU A 61 2.56 2.37 -3.22
CA GLU A 61 1.85 2.42 -4.50
C GLU A 61 0.37 2.10 -4.36
N GLU A 62 0.01 1.04 -3.63
CA GLU A 62 -1.39 0.72 -3.35
C GLU A 62 -2.07 1.74 -2.41
N LEU A 63 -1.32 2.32 -1.48
CA LEU A 63 -1.82 3.36 -0.60
C LEU A 63 -2.16 4.62 -1.39
N GLN A 64 -1.42 4.92 -2.47
CA GLN A 64 -1.74 6.00 -3.39
C GLN A 64 -3.00 5.74 -4.20
N GLU A 65 -3.15 4.54 -4.76
CA GLU A 65 -4.37 4.14 -5.48
C GLU A 65 -5.59 4.22 -4.56
N SER A 66 -5.49 3.64 -3.37
CA SER A 66 -6.59 3.64 -2.39
C SER A 66 -6.89 5.02 -1.80
N THR A 67 -5.90 5.90 -1.67
CA THR A 67 -6.12 7.30 -1.28
C THR A 67 -6.85 8.05 -2.38
N ASN A 68 -6.43 7.90 -3.63
CA ASN A 68 -7.06 8.55 -4.77
C ASN A 68 -8.48 8.04 -5.03
N TRP A 69 -8.71 6.75 -4.82
CA TRP A 69 -10.06 6.17 -4.81
C TRP A 69 -10.96 6.86 -3.78
N ARG A 70 -10.51 7.00 -2.52
CA ARG A 70 -11.27 7.72 -1.46
C ARG A 70 -11.53 9.17 -1.82
N LEU A 71 -10.53 9.87 -2.35
CA LEU A 71 -10.67 11.28 -2.77
C LEU A 71 -11.70 11.42 -3.90
N GLY A 72 -11.69 10.49 -4.87
CA GLY A 72 -12.65 10.41 -5.97
C GLY A 72 -14.08 10.13 -5.50
N LEU A 73 -14.26 9.39 -4.40
CA LEU A 73 -15.57 9.21 -3.76
C LEU A 73 -16.10 10.45 -3.03
N GLY A 74 -15.27 11.50 -2.88
CA GLY A 74 -15.64 12.70 -2.13
C GLY A 74 -15.11 12.72 -0.69
N LEU A 75 -14.41 11.68 -0.24
CA LEU A 75 -13.77 11.71 1.07
C LEU A 75 -12.62 12.72 1.09
N ARG A 76 -12.31 13.26 2.27
CA ARG A 76 -11.28 14.29 2.46
C ARG A 76 -10.47 13.96 3.69
N ARG A 77 -9.16 14.15 3.60
CA ARG A 77 -8.20 13.85 4.67
C ARG A 77 -8.45 14.64 5.96
N ASN A 78 -9.12 15.79 5.86
CA ASN A 78 -9.51 16.63 7.00
C ASN A 78 -10.90 16.27 7.57
N GLY A 79 -11.56 15.21 7.08
CA GLY A 79 -12.90 14.79 7.50
C GLY A 79 -14.05 15.63 6.93
N GLN A 80 -13.77 16.69 6.15
CA GLN A 80 -14.80 17.52 5.53
C GLN A 80 -15.23 16.92 4.19
N HIS A 81 -15.94 15.80 4.24
CA HIS A 81 -16.39 15.06 3.07
C HIS A 81 -17.32 15.88 2.17
N VAL A 82 -17.23 15.61 0.86
CA VAL A 82 -18.11 16.19 -0.17
C VAL A 82 -19.01 15.08 -0.67
N TYR A 83 -20.26 15.08 -0.24
CA TYR A 83 -21.24 14.09 -0.65
C TYR A 83 -21.95 14.52 -1.93
N ARG A 84 -22.28 13.55 -2.78
CA ARG A 84 -23.13 13.78 -3.94
C ARG A 84 -24.57 13.99 -3.47
N GLU A 85 -25.26 14.96 -4.06
CA GLU A 85 -26.68 15.23 -3.74
C GLU A 85 -27.60 14.12 -4.26
N THR A 86 -27.25 13.52 -5.40
CA THR A 86 -27.96 12.43 -6.05
C THR A 86 -26.96 11.44 -6.68
N ASP A 87 -27.41 10.22 -6.99
CA ASP A 87 -26.54 9.20 -7.60
C ASP A 87 -26.07 9.57 -9.02
N ASP A 88 -26.83 10.42 -9.72
CA ASP A 88 -26.52 10.92 -11.06
C ASP A 88 -25.60 12.15 -11.05
N ALA A 89 -25.36 12.76 -9.88
CA ALA A 89 -24.45 13.89 -9.77
C ALA A 89 -23.00 13.45 -10.08
N PRO A 90 -22.19 14.33 -10.71
CA PRO A 90 -20.80 14.03 -11.00
C PRO A 90 -20.00 13.77 -9.72
N TRP A 91 -18.95 12.95 -9.84
CA TRP A 91 -18.04 12.72 -8.73
C TRP A 91 -17.34 14.01 -8.30
N PRO A 92 -17.14 14.26 -7.00
CA PRO A 92 -16.48 15.47 -6.53
C PRO A 92 -15.06 15.61 -7.10
N PRO A 93 -14.67 16.81 -7.57
CA PRO A 93 -13.32 17.03 -8.05
C PRO A 93 -12.32 16.85 -6.89
N PHE A 94 -11.13 16.36 -7.20
CA PHE A 94 -10.03 16.23 -6.24
C PHE A 94 -8.68 16.40 -6.93
N THR A 95 -7.67 16.76 -6.14
CA THR A 95 -6.26 16.73 -6.58
C THR A 95 -5.70 15.34 -6.25
N PRO A 96 -5.26 14.55 -7.24
CA PRO A 96 -4.67 13.24 -6.97
C PRO A 96 -3.37 13.35 -6.17
N GLU A 97 -3.18 12.42 -5.24
CA GLU A 97 -1.87 12.18 -4.62
C GLU A 97 -0.91 11.59 -5.65
N GLU A 98 0.35 12.02 -5.54
CA GLU A 98 1.46 11.58 -6.36
C GLU A 98 2.33 10.59 -5.58
N LEU A 99 3.07 9.75 -6.29
CA LEU A 99 4.01 8.80 -5.70
C LEU A 99 5.38 9.43 -5.43
N PRO A 100 6.12 8.96 -4.39
CA PRO A 100 7.55 9.23 -4.33
C PRO A 100 8.27 8.67 -5.54
N ALA A 101 9.17 9.45 -6.14
CA ALA A 101 9.92 9.00 -7.31
C ALA A 101 10.77 7.73 -7.07
N TRP A 102 11.14 7.45 -5.81
CA TRP A 102 11.98 6.30 -5.47
C TRP A 102 11.26 4.96 -5.61
N THR A 103 9.93 4.89 -5.44
CA THR A 103 9.21 3.60 -5.48
C THR A 103 9.32 2.94 -6.86
N ALA A 104 9.35 3.74 -7.92
CA ALA A 104 9.53 3.29 -9.30
C ALA A 104 10.88 2.61 -9.55
N ASN A 105 11.89 2.88 -8.73
CA ASN A 105 13.24 2.35 -8.89
C ASN A 105 13.51 1.11 -8.02
N VAL A 106 12.54 0.68 -7.21
CA VAL A 106 12.71 -0.50 -6.35
C VAL A 106 12.52 -1.77 -7.17
N PRO A 107 13.56 -2.63 -7.28
CA PRO A 107 13.51 -3.81 -8.12
C PRO A 107 12.57 -4.89 -7.55
N ALA A 108 12.21 -5.85 -8.40
CA ALA A 108 11.57 -7.07 -7.96
C ALA A 108 12.49 -7.90 -7.06
N ILE A 109 11.90 -8.66 -6.14
CA ILE A 109 12.68 -9.54 -5.25
C ILE A 109 13.29 -10.67 -6.09
N ASP A 110 14.58 -10.92 -5.91
CA ASP A 110 15.27 -12.05 -6.53
C ASP A 110 14.63 -13.38 -6.09
N LYS A 111 14.17 -14.17 -7.06
CA LYS A 111 13.50 -15.45 -6.81
C LYS A 111 14.45 -16.51 -6.24
N ASP A 112 15.74 -16.44 -6.55
CA ASP A 112 16.72 -17.35 -5.97
C ASP A 112 17.01 -16.99 -4.52
N LEU A 113 16.96 -15.69 -4.19
CA LEU A 113 16.98 -15.22 -2.81
C LEU A 113 15.74 -15.71 -2.04
N LEU A 114 14.55 -15.59 -2.64
CA LEU A 114 13.30 -16.11 -2.05
C LEU A 114 13.40 -17.61 -1.76
N LYS A 115 13.79 -18.42 -2.74
CA LYS A 115 13.95 -19.88 -2.56
C LYS A 115 14.96 -20.26 -1.47
N LYS A 116 15.97 -19.41 -1.25
CA LYS A 116 17.03 -19.66 -0.26
C LYS A 116 16.61 -19.30 1.16
N PHE A 117 15.83 -18.24 1.36
CA PHE A 117 15.59 -17.66 2.68
C PHE A 117 14.13 -17.71 3.15
N VAL A 118 13.18 -17.95 2.24
CA VAL A 118 11.75 -18.04 2.55
C VAL A 118 11.33 -19.52 2.55
N PRO A 119 10.59 -19.99 3.56
CA PRO A 119 10.07 -21.35 3.57
C PRO A 119 9.20 -21.62 2.34
N SER A 120 9.31 -22.80 1.74
CA SER A 120 8.59 -23.16 0.52
C SER A 120 7.06 -23.08 0.65
N SER A 121 6.52 -23.12 1.88
CA SER A 121 5.08 -22.91 2.15
C SER A 121 4.59 -21.50 1.84
N PHE A 122 5.49 -20.51 1.74
CA PHE A 122 5.20 -19.12 1.37
C PHE A 122 5.57 -18.80 -0.08
N LEU A 123 5.90 -19.82 -0.88
CA LEU A 123 6.24 -19.64 -2.30
C LEU A 123 5.20 -20.34 -3.17
N ASP A 124 4.85 -19.70 -4.29
CA ASP A 124 4.10 -20.37 -5.36
C ASP A 124 5.01 -21.22 -6.25
N SER A 125 4.43 -21.87 -7.27
CA SER A 125 5.18 -22.69 -8.22
C SER A 125 6.22 -21.90 -9.02
N ASP A 126 6.04 -20.59 -9.17
CA ASP A 126 6.91 -19.71 -9.93
C ASP A 126 7.98 -19.06 -9.04
N GLY A 127 7.99 -19.37 -7.73
CA GLY A 127 8.91 -18.82 -6.74
C GLY A 127 8.59 -17.39 -6.30
N ASN A 128 7.35 -16.93 -6.49
CA ASN A 128 6.88 -15.65 -5.95
C ASN A 128 6.55 -15.80 -4.47
N LEU A 129 6.73 -14.71 -3.71
CA LEU A 129 6.35 -14.64 -2.30
C LEU A 129 4.83 -14.53 -2.16
N VAL A 130 4.19 -15.49 -1.50
CA VAL A 130 2.74 -15.52 -1.26
C VAL A 130 2.45 -15.03 0.16
N LEU A 131 1.92 -13.81 0.28
CA LEU A 131 1.41 -13.25 1.54
C LEU A 131 -0.08 -13.54 1.72
N GLU A 132 -0.83 -13.63 0.62
CA GLU A 132 -2.21 -14.10 0.57
C GLU A 132 -2.47 -14.79 -0.76
N LYS A 133 -3.13 -15.95 -0.72
CA LYS A 133 -3.42 -16.74 -1.93
C LYS A 133 -4.37 -15.98 -2.85
N ASP A 134 -4.24 -16.25 -4.15
CA ASP A 134 -5.10 -15.68 -5.20
C ASP A 134 -5.08 -14.14 -5.30
N GLY A 135 -4.09 -13.50 -4.67
CA GLY A 135 -3.84 -12.08 -4.76
C GLY A 135 -3.51 -11.61 -6.17
N LYS A 136 -4.02 -10.44 -6.56
CA LYS A 136 -3.92 -9.92 -7.94
C LYS A 136 -3.44 -8.47 -8.03
N SER A 137 -2.90 -7.91 -6.94
CA SER A 137 -2.39 -6.53 -6.98
C SER A 137 -1.24 -6.40 -7.98
N PRO A 138 -1.35 -5.52 -9.00
CA PRO A 138 -0.27 -5.28 -9.94
C PRO A 138 0.97 -4.66 -9.28
N ASN A 139 0.78 -3.80 -8.29
CA ASN A 139 1.87 -3.12 -7.58
C ASN A 139 2.73 -4.09 -6.77
N PHE A 140 2.12 -5.15 -6.22
CA PHE A 140 2.84 -6.24 -5.57
C PHE A 140 3.39 -7.26 -6.58
N ALA A 141 2.60 -7.62 -7.61
CA ALA A 141 2.97 -8.62 -8.60
C ALA A 141 4.25 -8.24 -9.37
N LYS A 142 4.43 -6.96 -9.72
CA LYS A 142 5.66 -6.49 -10.38
C LYS A 142 6.93 -6.66 -9.53
N ARG A 143 6.79 -6.99 -8.24
CA ARG A 143 7.90 -7.28 -7.32
C ARG A 143 7.97 -8.74 -6.88
N ASN A 144 7.32 -9.66 -7.59
CA ASN A 144 7.24 -11.10 -7.28
C ASN A 144 6.53 -11.37 -5.94
N VAL A 145 5.51 -10.58 -5.59
CA VAL A 145 4.70 -10.77 -4.38
C VAL A 145 3.22 -10.97 -4.76
N ILE A 146 2.59 -11.99 -4.19
CA ILE A 146 1.18 -12.33 -4.34
C ILE A 146 0.44 -11.96 -3.05
N THR A 147 -0.48 -11.01 -3.15
CA THR A 147 -1.33 -10.58 -2.01
C THR A 147 -2.61 -9.89 -2.49
N ASN A 148 -3.60 -9.78 -1.60
CA ASN A 148 -4.79 -8.97 -1.79
C ASN A 148 -4.58 -7.57 -1.21
N THR A 149 -5.23 -6.57 -1.82
CA THR A 149 -5.17 -5.18 -1.35
C THR A 149 -6.54 -4.64 -0.97
N GLY A 150 -7.60 -5.45 -1.00
CA GLY A 150 -8.98 -5.04 -0.72
C GLY A 150 -9.17 -4.39 0.66
N TRP A 151 -8.38 -4.80 1.66
CA TRP A 151 -8.39 -4.16 2.99
C TRP A 151 -7.84 -2.73 3.01
N LEU A 152 -7.13 -2.30 1.97
CA LEU A 152 -6.74 -0.91 1.77
C LEU A 152 -7.90 -0.07 1.19
N TYR A 153 -9.00 -0.68 0.73
CA TYR A 153 -10.15 -0.01 0.11
C TYR A 153 -11.40 -0.04 1.00
N THR A 154 -11.22 -0.04 2.32
CA THR A 154 -12.35 0.06 3.29
C THR A 154 -12.70 1.52 3.60
N ILE A 155 -13.98 1.80 3.84
CA ILE A 155 -14.52 3.08 4.29
C ILE A 155 -15.40 2.89 5.51
#